data_AF-A0A8W8HT86-F1
#
_entry.id   AF-A0A8W8HT86-F1
#
_cell.length_a   1.000
_cell.length_b   1.000
_cell.length_c   1.000
_cell.angle_alpha   90.00
_cell.angle_beta   90.00
_cell.angle_gamma   90.00
#
_symmetry.space_group_name_H-M   'P 1'
#
loop_
_entity.id
_entity.type
_entity.pdbx_description
1 polymer ?
#
loop_
_entity_poly.entity_id
_entity_poly.type
_entity_poly.pdbx_seq_one_letter_code
_entity_poly.pdbx_strand_id
1 'polypeptide(L)'
;MATAGKDKISYDKNMNFYQLDIFYLEKEESVHEFLNRLPSTIVIKDKIKTKKGKFPKYSKFTRDCSWTIATSMDDAFLATIYNHWLAFKPSTEQMSWLQIMPLETHPLQTSKIDSLATGEHTCKVLGGSMISPIEFLNHWEADANVKVQEELSLLVLTISDIAIEINLSHDLIHKHVIVYLEGNETILFLNIKCSPILSKLFRKKKVRIPGSESGIPHFGLMTCFCLCLENKSPLICDLQWCLRRAHFCLVHTQMNIRVALKNKNPEIHEFDSVYTWKCLCSLGFKVLDHLNSDVVEKITKCRSFDVFEKMTERVSEKPFFHFMEEMQEAVLLTQNCEFSNEIPKNYTSVRMAVLTPSRFILLPNKPVHLTRILRLYNNDYFILLDYRDDDFDKVCGIHPYGSMKMVQDMKRFFINGFEIHDRHYDFLGCSNSELRNHSFWFFSSYDGITAEFIRQNCGDLSMERCVASYVSKIGLCFSPSLSTLTMEEHQEVRFEEDVRRNGLCFTDGIGKISRRLAAKVIFVCFI
;
A
#
# COMPACT_ATOMS: atom_id res chain seq x y z
N MET A 1 25.54 50.91 3.22
CA MET A 1 25.79 50.10 4.45
C MET A 1 24.64 49.13 4.59
N ALA A 2 24.74 47.81 4.53
CA ALA A 2 25.86 46.90 4.36
C ALA A 2 25.36 45.68 3.56
N THR A 3 26.26 45.15 2.74
CA THR A 3 26.21 43.90 1.99
C THR A 3 26.09 42.68 2.89
N ALA A 4 25.22 41.73 2.54
CA ALA A 4 25.33 40.33 2.95
C ALA A 4 25.25 39.47 1.67
N GLY A 5 26.38 38.87 1.31
CA GLY A 5 26.57 38.12 0.08
C GLY A 5 25.70 36.86 0.03
N LYS A 6 25.03 36.69 -1.10
CA LYS A 6 24.79 35.34 -1.63
C LYS A 6 26.07 34.97 -2.35
N ASP A 7 26.89 34.11 -1.75
CA ASP A 7 28.00 33.48 -2.43
C ASP A 7 27.44 32.66 -3.60
N LYS A 8 27.47 33.24 -4.80
CA LYS A 8 27.32 32.51 -6.04
C LYS A 8 28.56 31.63 -6.15
N ILE A 9 28.37 30.32 -5.98
CA ILE A 9 29.36 29.30 -6.32
C ILE A 9 29.85 29.62 -7.75
N SER A 10 31.14 29.94 -7.87
CA SER A 10 31.83 30.14 -9.14
C SER A 10 31.92 28.80 -9.85
N TYR A 11 31.03 28.56 -10.81
CA TYR A 11 31.06 27.37 -11.67
C TYR A 11 32.31 27.42 -12.55
N ASP A 12 33.28 26.56 -12.25
CA ASP A 12 34.44 26.35 -13.09
C ASP A 12 34.00 25.58 -14.33
N LYS A 13 34.28 26.09 -15.55
CA LYS A 13 33.67 25.61 -16.82
C LYS A 13 33.97 24.15 -17.20
N ASN A 14 34.85 23.46 -16.46
CA ASN A 14 35.31 22.09 -16.74
C ASN A 14 34.97 21.08 -15.63
N MET A 15 34.04 21.40 -14.72
CA MET A 15 33.69 20.54 -13.58
C MET A 15 32.20 20.22 -13.56
N ASN A 16 31.87 18.94 -13.43
CA ASN A 16 30.52 18.45 -13.23
C ASN A 16 30.15 18.52 -11.73
N PHE A 17 28.93 18.98 -11.42
CA PHE A 17 28.45 19.16 -10.05
C PHE A 17 27.40 18.11 -9.67
N TYR A 18 27.57 17.50 -8.51
CA TYR A 18 26.66 16.49 -7.97
C TYR A 18 26.32 16.79 -6.52
N GLN A 19 25.13 16.36 -6.11
CA GLN A 19 24.71 16.22 -4.74
C GLN A 19 24.99 14.77 -4.28
N LEU A 20 25.79 14.66 -3.22
CA LEU A 20 26.11 13.42 -2.53
C LEU A 20 25.29 13.35 -1.24
N ASP A 21 24.36 12.40 -1.16
CA ASP A 21 23.58 12.15 0.03
C ASP A 21 23.97 10.82 0.66
N ILE A 22 24.08 10.80 1.99
CA ILE A 22 24.33 9.58 2.76
C ILE A 22 23.25 9.46 3.83
N PHE A 23 22.51 8.37 3.79
CA PHE A 23 21.37 8.09 4.67
C PHE A 23 21.71 7.01 5.68
N TYR A 24 20.89 6.91 6.73
CA TYR A 24 21.01 5.90 7.79
C TYR A 24 22.38 5.91 8.47
N LEU A 25 22.82 7.10 8.87
CA LEU A 25 24.01 7.28 9.69
C LEU A 25 23.66 7.23 11.19
N GLU A 26 24.52 6.59 11.97
CA GLU A 26 24.52 6.62 13.43
C GLU A 26 25.05 7.98 13.92
N LYS A 27 26.19 8.42 13.36
CA LYS A 27 26.83 9.70 13.69
C LYS A 27 27.15 10.47 12.42
N GLU A 28 27.05 11.80 12.43
CA GLU A 28 27.46 12.59 11.26
C GLU A 28 28.98 12.62 11.13
N GLU A 29 29.66 12.54 12.28
CA GLU A 29 31.10 12.70 12.40
C GLU A 29 31.85 11.52 11.76
N SER A 30 31.26 10.33 11.73
CA SER A 30 31.86 9.11 11.18
C SER A 30 32.22 9.24 9.70
N VAL A 31 31.47 10.05 8.95
CA VAL A 31 31.65 10.22 7.50
C VAL A 31 32.86 11.11 7.16
N HIS A 32 33.41 11.87 8.12
CA HIS A 32 34.55 12.75 7.84
C HIS A 32 35.79 11.97 7.39
N GLU A 33 36.00 10.74 7.88
CA GLU A 33 37.12 9.90 7.45
C GLU A 33 37.01 9.54 5.96
N PHE A 34 35.82 9.17 5.50
CA PHE A 34 35.53 8.94 4.09
C PHE A 34 35.75 10.21 3.26
N LEU A 35 35.18 11.34 3.69
CA LEU A 35 35.29 12.61 2.96
C LEU A 35 36.75 13.11 2.84
N ASN A 36 37.54 12.92 3.88
CA ASN A 36 38.96 13.34 3.91
C ASN A 36 39.85 12.47 3.02
N ARG A 37 39.40 11.27 2.64
CA ARG A 37 40.14 10.34 1.78
C ARG A 37 39.70 10.36 0.33
N LEU A 38 38.75 11.23 -0.04
CA LEU A 38 38.27 11.34 -1.41
C LEU A 38 39.45 11.57 -2.38
N PRO A 39 39.41 10.95 -3.58
CA PRO A 39 40.37 11.23 -4.64
C PRO A 39 40.48 12.73 -4.91
N SER A 40 41.67 13.22 -5.27
CA SER A 40 41.91 14.63 -5.58
C SER A 40 41.07 15.16 -6.75
N THR A 41 40.51 14.27 -7.57
CA THR A 41 39.58 14.56 -8.66
C THR A 41 38.14 14.83 -8.20
N ILE A 42 37.82 14.64 -6.92
CA ILE A 42 36.52 14.92 -6.30
C ILE A 42 36.72 15.98 -5.22
N VAL A 43 36.12 17.16 -5.41
CA VAL A 43 36.26 18.30 -4.52
C VAL A 43 34.92 18.59 -3.84
N ILE A 44 34.90 18.57 -2.51
CA ILE A 44 33.74 19.02 -1.73
C ILE A 44 33.67 20.54 -1.81
N LYS A 45 32.53 21.08 -2.25
CA LYS A 45 32.29 22.53 -2.34
C LYS A 45 31.59 23.04 -1.10
N ASP A 46 30.46 22.43 -0.74
CA ASP A 46 29.63 22.88 0.39
C ASP A 46 29.02 21.69 1.13
N LYS A 47 28.94 21.78 2.46
CA LYS A 47 28.08 20.91 3.27
C LYS A 47 26.67 21.51 3.28
N ILE A 48 25.72 20.79 2.71
CA ILE A 48 24.30 21.15 2.83
C ILE A 48 23.85 20.68 4.21
N LYS A 49 23.29 21.60 5.02
CA LYS A 49 22.83 21.29 6.38
C LYS A 49 21.94 20.04 6.39
N THR A 50 22.16 19.20 7.40
CA THR A 50 21.36 18.03 7.73
C THR A 50 19.88 18.38 7.79
N LYS A 51 19.09 17.82 6.86
CA LYS A 51 17.63 17.83 6.98
C LYS A 51 17.26 16.64 7.86
N LYS A 52 16.91 16.89 9.12
CA LYS A 52 16.11 15.92 9.88
C LYS A 52 14.85 15.62 9.06
N GLY A 53 14.67 14.37 8.63
CA GLY A 53 13.35 13.85 8.29
C GLY A 53 12.97 13.85 6.81
N LYS A 54 13.70 13.12 5.96
CA LYS A 54 13.10 12.59 4.73
C LYS A 54 12.88 11.07 4.76
N PHE A 55 13.67 10.33 5.53
CA PHE A 55 13.57 8.87 5.61
C PHE A 55 12.89 8.37 6.89
N PRO A 56 12.27 7.18 6.85
CA PRO A 56 11.88 6.47 8.06
C PRO A 56 13.11 6.25 8.93
N LYS A 57 13.01 6.50 10.23
CA LYS A 57 14.08 6.15 11.16
C LYS A 57 14.27 4.63 11.17
N TYR A 58 15.52 4.17 11.26
CA TYR A 58 15.82 2.76 11.47
C TYR A 58 16.80 2.60 12.62
N SER A 59 16.29 2.28 13.81
CA SER A 59 17.11 2.18 15.00
C SER A 59 17.96 3.40 15.28
N LYS A 60 19.18 3.20 15.77
CA LYS A 60 20.15 4.25 16.00
C LYS A 60 20.59 4.98 14.71
N PHE A 61 20.23 4.48 13.53
CA PHE A 61 20.60 5.04 12.22
C PHE A 61 19.53 6.02 11.72
N THR A 62 19.53 7.24 12.26
CA THR A 62 18.48 8.24 11.99
C THR A 62 18.98 9.49 11.27
N ARG A 63 20.28 9.57 10.96
CA ARG A 63 20.88 10.79 10.42
C ARG A 63 21.13 10.67 8.93
N ASP A 64 20.86 11.78 8.23
CA ASP A 64 21.04 11.91 6.80
C ASP A 64 21.90 13.16 6.54
N CYS A 65 22.97 13.03 5.75
CA CYS A 65 23.89 14.13 5.43
C CYS A 65 24.01 14.32 3.92
N SER A 66 24.21 15.58 3.51
CA SER A 66 24.24 15.98 2.10
C SER A 66 25.42 16.91 1.82
N TRP A 67 26.12 16.70 0.71
CA TRP A 67 27.23 17.55 0.26
C TRP A 67 27.10 17.87 -1.21
N THR A 68 27.52 19.08 -1.59
CA THR A 68 27.78 19.43 -2.98
C THR A 68 29.22 19.08 -3.31
N ILE A 69 29.41 18.24 -4.33
CA ILE A 69 30.72 17.83 -4.81
C ILE A 69 30.88 18.22 -6.28
N ALA A 70 32.10 18.57 -6.65
CA ALA A 70 32.51 18.87 -8.00
C ALA A 70 33.58 17.88 -8.46
N THR A 71 33.50 17.41 -9.70
CA THR A 71 34.50 16.49 -10.25
C THR A 71 34.75 16.77 -11.72
N SER A 72 35.99 16.54 -12.16
CA SER A 72 36.38 16.56 -13.57
C SER A 72 36.21 15.19 -14.24
N MET A 73 35.68 14.21 -13.51
CA MET A 73 35.41 12.87 -14.03
C MET A 73 34.02 12.81 -14.66
N ASP A 74 33.94 12.27 -15.88
CA ASP A 74 32.68 12.03 -16.58
C ASP A 74 32.09 10.67 -16.17
N ASP A 75 31.92 9.73 -17.10
CA ASP A 75 31.22 8.45 -16.89
C ASP A 75 31.81 7.57 -15.77
N ALA A 76 33.10 7.71 -15.47
CA ALA A 76 33.79 6.92 -14.44
C ALA A 76 33.47 7.38 -13.01
N PHE A 77 32.87 8.55 -12.83
CA PHE A 77 32.67 9.15 -11.50
C PHE A 77 31.85 8.27 -10.57
N LEU A 78 30.66 7.81 -11.00
CA LEU A 78 29.72 7.05 -10.16
C LEU A 78 30.32 5.74 -9.65
N ALA A 79 31.02 5.00 -10.52
CA ALA A 79 31.71 3.77 -10.12
C ALA A 79 32.85 4.06 -9.15
N THR A 80 33.62 5.14 -9.39
CA THR A 80 34.76 5.52 -8.55
C THR A 80 34.32 5.87 -7.13
N ILE A 81 33.32 6.73 -6.98
CA ILE A 81 32.85 7.16 -5.66
C ILE A 81 32.16 6.04 -4.90
N TYR A 82 31.46 5.13 -5.59
CA TYR A 82 30.88 3.95 -4.94
C TYR A 82 31.94 2.97 -4.44
N ASN A 83 32.92 2.63 -5.27
CA ASN A 83 34.04 1.78 -4.85
C ASN A 83 34.83 2.42 -3.71
N HIS A 84 35.00 3.74 -3.75
CA HIS A 84 35.60 4.50 -2.67
C HIS A 84 34.78 4.42 -1.39
N TRP A 85 33.45 4.56 -1.48
CA TRP A 85 32.55 4.36 -0.35
C TRP A 85 32.68 2.95 0.22
N LEU A 86 32.65 1.90 -0.60
CA LEU A 86 32.83 0.53 -0.10
C LEU A 86 34.18 0.32 0.62
N ALA A 87 35.26 0.90 0.11
CA ALA A 87 36.60 0.75 0.68
C ALA A 87 36.79 1.52 2.00
N PHE A 88 36.15 2.68 2.15
CA PHE A 88 36.37 3.60 3.27
C PHE A 88 35.11 3.87 4.10
N LYS A 89 34.03 3.10 3.88
CA LYS A 89 32.81 3.17 4.67
C LYS A 89 33.14 2.86 6.13
N PRO A 90 32.78 3.74 7.08
CA PRO A 90 33.05 3.51 8.49
C PRO A 90 32.39 2.22 8.96
N SER A 91 33.11 1.42 9.75
CA SER A 91 32.63 0.12 10.25
C SER A 91 31.38 0.23 11.13
N THR A 92 31.15 1.41 11.73
CA THR A 92 29.96 1.72 12.52
C THR A 92 28.72 1.94 11.66
N GLU A 93 28.88 2.35 10.39
CA GLU A 93 27.79 2.83 9.55
C GLU A 93 27.22 1.75 8.63
N GLN A 94 27.03 0.53 9.13
CA GLN A 94 26.67 -0.64 8.30
C GLN A 94 25.39 -0.44 7.49
N MET A 95 24.38 0.23 8.06
CA MET A 95 23.06 0.45 7.44
C MET A 95 23.02 1.56 6.39
N SER A 96 24.13 2.27 6.19
CA SER A 96 24.14 3.49 5.38
C SER A 96 23.96 3.26 3.88
N TRP A 97 23.25 4.20 3.27
CA TRP A 97 23.03 4.27 1.82
C TRP A 97 23.77 5.47 1.23
N LEU A 98 24.26 5.33 0.01
CA LEU A 98 24.90 6.39 -0.77
C LEU A 98 24.02 6.76 -1.96
N GLN A 99 23.62 8.01 -2.09
CA GLN A 99 22.88 8.52 -3.25
C GLN A 99 23.65 9.65 -3.92
N ILE A 100 23.65 9.63 -5.25
CA ILE A 100 24.32 10.64 -6.07
C ILE A 100 23.36 11.17 -7.12
N MET A 101 23.13 12.48 -7.08
CA MET A 101 22.27 13.19 -8.02
C MET A 101 23.04 14.30 -8.73
N PRO A 102 22.96 14.42 -10.06
CA PRO A 102 23.52 15.58 -10.75
C PRO A 102 22.78 16.86 -10.35
N LEU A 103 23.52 17.96 -10.10
CA LEU A 103 22.95 19.27 -9.75
C LEU A 103 22.52 20.06 -10.98
N GLU A 104 23.26 19.91 -12.08
CA GLU A 104 22.85 20.39 -13.39
C GLU A 104 22.22 19.23 -14.16
N THR A 105 20.92 19.33 -14.42
CA THR A 105 20.27 18.45 -15.40
C THR A 105 20.73 18.89 -16.78
N HIS A 106 21.90 18.43 -17.24
CA HIS A 106 22.13 18.42 -18.67
C HIS A 106 21.00 17.59 -19.30
N PRO A 107 20.28 18.10 -20.30
CA PRO A 107 19.41 17.24 -21.09
C PRO A 107 20.32 16.15 -21.67
N LEU A 108 20.19 14.94 -21.14
CA LEU A 108 20.95 13.78 -21.61
C LEU A 108 20.79 13.74 -23.14
N GLN A 109 21.92 13.72 -23.86
CA GLN A 109 21.94 13.88 -25.31
C GLN A 109 20.87 13.02 -25.98
N THR A 110 19.98 13.68 -26.72
CA THR A 110 18.86 13.12 -27.46
C THR A 110 19.27 12.09 -28.52
N SER A 111 20.56 11.96 -28.82
CA SER A 111 21.10 10.97 -29.78
C SER A 111 21.10 9.52 -29.28
N LYS A 112 20.88 9.26 -27.97
CA LYS A 112 20.65 7.90 -27.44
C LYS A 112 19.18 7.46 -27.48
N ILE A 113 18.26 8.35 -27.86
CA ILE A 113 16.81 8.07 -27.90
C ILE A 113 16.48 7.00 -28.96
N ASP A 114 17.23 6.96 -30.07
CA ASP A 114 17.01 5.99 -31.14
C ASP A 114 17.59 4.59 -30.84
N SER A 115 18.32 4.43 -29.74
CA SER A 115 19.02 3.18 -29.38
C SER A 115 18.72 2.67 -27.97
N LEU A 116 17.63 3.11 -27.32
CA LEU A 116 17.10 2.38 -26.18
C LEU A 116 16.87 0.94 -26.65
N ALA A 117 17.43 -0.03 -25.93
CA ALA A 117 17.20 -1.43 -26.23
C ALA A 117 15.76 -1.74 -25.85
N THR A 118 14.83 -1.42 -26.76
CA THR A 118 13.39 -1.73 -26.69
C THR A 118 13.11 -3.24 -26.78
N GLY A 119 14.16 -4.06 -26.66
CA GLY A 119 14.13 -5.51 -26.66
C GLY A 119 13.81 -6.09 -25.30
N GLU A 120 13.35 -7.33 -25.29
CA GLU A 120 13.23 -8.13 -24.09
C GLU A 120 14.63 -8.60 -23.65
N HIS A 121 14.93 -8.44 -22.38
CA HIS A 121 16.22 -8.83 -21.80
C HIS A 121 16.02 -9.90 -20.74
N THR A 122 16.77 -10.99 -20.84
CA THR A 122 16.74 -12.09 -19.86
C THR A 122 17.48 -11.66 -18.59
N CYS A 123 16.86 -11.86 -17.43
CA CYS A 123 17.47 -11.66 -16.13
C CYS A 123 16.92 -12.66 -15.11
N LYS A 124 17.63 -12.82 -13.99
CA LYS A 124 17.07 -13.53 -12.83
C LYS A 124 16.24 -12.55 -12.00
N VAL A 125 15.04 -12.96 -11.60
CA VAL A 125 14.15 -12.18 -10.74
C VAL A 125 13.96 -12.90 -9.42
N LEU A 126 14.06 -12.17 -8.33
CA LEU A 126 13.75 -12.65 -6.98
C LEU A 126 12.58 -11.84 -6.43
N GLY A 127 11.71 -12.47 -5.66
CA GLY A 127 10.67 -11.78 -4.92
C GLY A 127 10.72 -12.11 -3.44
N GLY A 128 10.48 -11.09 -2.63
CA GLY A 128 10.60 -11.21 -1.19
C GLY A 128 10.28 -9.90 -0.47
N SER A 129 11.06 -9.62 0.57
CA SER A 129 10.90 -8.42 1.39
C SER A 129 12.22 -7.86 1.89
N MET A 130 12.28 -6.54 2.02
CA MET A 130 13.28 -5.86 2.83
C MET A 130 12.86 -5.89 4.31
N ILE A 131 13.76 -6.27 5.21
CA ILE A 131 13.55 -6.21 6.67
C ILE A 131 14.47 -5.19 7.37
N SER A 132 15.45 -4.67 6.64
CA SER A 132 16.31 -3.57 7.04
C SER A 132 16.75 -2.77 5.81
N PRO A 133 17.46 -1.64 5.96
CA PRO A 133 18.04 -0.92 4.83
C PRO A 133 18.99 -1.77 3.98
N ILE A 134 19.57 -2.85 4.52
CA ILE A 134 20.60 -3.65 3.85
C ILE A 134 20.27 -5.15 3.77
N GLU A 135 19.11 -5.59 4.25
CA GLU A 135 18.78 -7.02 4.34
C GLU A 135 17.49 -7.33 3.59
N PHE A 136 17.63 -8.24 2.62
CA PHE A 136 16.56 -8.75 1.77
C PHE A 136 16.39 -10.25 2.02
N LEU A 137 15.14 -10.66 2.26
CA LEU A 137 14.75 -12.05 2.41
C LEU A 137 14.03 -12.53 1.16
N ASN A 138 14.66 -13.48 0.48
CA ASN A 138 14.19 -14.11 -0.74
C ASN A 138 13.19 -15.22 -0.42
N HIS A 139 12.02 -15.16 -1.05
CA HIS A 139 10.98 -16.20 -0.94
C HIS A 139 10.85 -17.05 -2.20
N TRP A 140 11.18 -16.49 -3.36
CA TRP A 140 11.15 -17.21 -4.64
C TRP A 140 12.06 -16.54 -5.67
N GLU A 141 12.54 -17.33 -6.62
CA GLU A 141 13.33 -16.85 -7.74
C GLU A 141 12.94 -17.56 -9.03
N ALA A 142 13.07 -16.86 -10.16
CA ALA A 142 12.88 -17.44 -11.49
C ALA A 142 13.62 -16.62 -12.55
N ASP A 143 13.83 -17.22 -13.72
CA ASP A 143 14.28 -16.50 -14.91
C ASP A 143 13.11 -15.73 -15.54
N ALA A 144 13.36 -14.48 -15.94
CA ALA A 144 12.37 -13.61 -16.53
C ALA A 144 12.94 -12.77 -17.67
N ASN A 145 12.05 -12.33 -18.55
CA ASN A 145 12.32 -11.29 -19.52
C ASN A 145 11.81 -9.95 -18.99
N VAL A 146 12.66 -8.94 -18.99
CA VAL A 146 12.34 -7.59 -18.55
C VAL A 146 12.12 -6.70 -19.76
N LYS A 147 11.05 -5.91 -19.71
CA LYS A 147 10.73 -4.90 -20.70
C LYS A 147 10.27 -3.62 -20.03
N VAL A 148 10.84 -2.49 -20.47
CA VAL A 148 10.39 -1.15 -20.05
C VAL A 148 9.42 -0.61 -21.08
N GLN A 149 8.26 -0.12 -20.64
CA GLN A 149 7.26 0.53 -21.48
C GLN A 149 7.14 1.99 -21.04
N GLU A 150 7.92 2.87 -21.68
CA GLU A 150 7.98 4.29 -21.31
C GLU A 150 6.64 5.01 -21.40
N GLU A 151 5.86 4.76 -22.46
CA GLU A 151 4.55 5.41 -22.67
C GLU A 151 3.58 5.16 -21.51
N LEU A 152 3.67 3.98 -20.89
CA LEU A 152 2.81 3.56 -19.78
C LEU A 152 3.47 3.72 -18.41
N SER A 153 4.73 4.20 -18.36
CA SER A 153 5.48 4.30 -17.09
C SER A 153 5.49 2.97 -16.33
N LEU A 154 5.71 1.88 -17.08
CA LEU A 154 5.50 0.51 -16.63
C LEU A 154 6.74 -0.34 -16.88
N LEU A 155 7.19 -1.04 -15.84
CA LEU A 155 8.15 -2.13 -15.94
C LEU A 155 7.38 -3.45 -16.00
N VAL A 156 7.63 -4.25 -17.05
CA VAL A 156 6.97 -5.54 -17.25
C VAL A 156 8.00 -6.66 -17.09
N LEU A 157 7.73 -7.58 -16.17
CA LEU A 157 8.53 -8.79 -15.96
C LEU A 157 7.75 -9.99 -16.47
N THR A 158 8.26 -10.68 -17.48
CA THR A 158 7.65 -11.89 -18.03
C THR A 158 8.41 -13.11 -17.52
N ILE A 159 7.84 -13.82 -16.55
CA ILE A 159 8.46 -15.03 -15.99
C ILE A 159 8.46 -16.14 -17.04
N SER A 160 9.66 -16.63 -17.40
CA SER A 160 9.88 -17.51 -18.55
C SER A 160 9.16 -18.85 -18.44
N ASP A 161 9.20 -19.48 -17.27
CA ASP A 161 8.69 -20.85 -17.07
C ASP A 161 7.16 -20.95 -17.15
N ILE A 162 6.48 -19.91 -16.69
CA ILE A 162 5.02 -19.90 -16.49
C ILE A 162 4.30 -18.93 -17.45
N ALA A 163 5.08 -18.13 -18.20
CA ALA A 163 4.63 -17.09 -19.13
C ALA A 163 3.64 -16.11 -18.48
N ILE A 164 3.99 -15.63 -17.28
CA ILE A 164 3.20 -14.65 -16.52
C ILE A 164 3.90 -13.31 -16.57
N GLU A 165 3.14 -12.27 -16.88
CA GLU A 165 3.59 -10.88 -16.86
C GLU A 165 3.21 -10.21 -15.55
N ILE A 166 4.21 -9.67 -14.85
CA ILE A 166 4.10 -8.84 -13.66
C ILE A 166 4.24 -7.39 -14.10
N ASN A 167 3.19 -6.59 -13.92
CA ASN A 167 3.16 -5.19 -14.31
C ASN A 167 3.47 -4.31 -13.09
N LEU A 168 4.64 -3.68 -13.10
CA LEU A 168 5.12 -2.77 -12.06
C LEU A 168 5.02 -1.32 -12.55
N SER A 169 3.93 -0.64 -12.18
CA SER A 169 3.74 0.80 -12.45
C SER A 169 4.66 1.64 -11.57
N HIS A 170 5.08 2.81 -12.04
CA HIS A 170 5.89 3.73 -11.23
C HIS A 170 5.20 4.11 -9.91
N ASP A 171 3.87 4.27 -9.89
CA ASP A 171 3.12 4.64 -8.68
C ASP A 171 3.16 3.54 -7.60
N LEU A 172 3.34 2.28 -8.04
CA LEU A 172 3.44 1.10 -7.20
C LEU A 172 4.78 1.05 -6.45
N ILE A 173 5.84 1.59 -7.03
CA ILE A 173 7.20 1.45 -6.52
C ILE A 173 7.49 2.60 -5.55
N HIS A 174 8.14 2.30 -4.43
CA HIS A 174 8.68 3.33 -3.55
C HIS A 174 9.75 4.14 -4.28
N LYS A 175 9.83 5.43 -3.98
CA LYS A 175 10.73 6.37 -4.68
C LYS A 175 12.20 5.95 -4.69
N HIS A 176 12.64 5.14 -3.73
CA HIS A 176 14.03 4.70 -3.62
C HIS A 176 14.20 3.30 -4.20
N VAL A 177 15.05 3.20 -5.21
CA VAL A 177 15.48 1.94 -5.81
C VAL A 177 16.91 1.65 -5.35
N ILE A 178 17.12 0.49 -4.74
CA ILE A 178 18.41 0.12 -4.20
C ILE A 178 19.21 -0.58 -5.30
N VAL A 179 20.45 -0.14 -5.47
CA VAL A 179 21.42 -0.68 -6.42
C VAL A 179 22.56 -1.32 -5.64
N TYR A 180 22.75 -2.61 -5.85
CA TYR A 180 23.86 -3.37 -5.27
C TYR A 180 24.74 -3.91 -6.40
N LEU A 181 26.05 -3.69 -6.30
CA LEU A 181 27.03 -4.22 -7.24
C LEU A 181 27.75 -5.40 -6.59
N GLU A 182 27.53 -6.61 -7.11
CA GLU A 182 28.13 -7.84 -6.62
C GLU A 182 28.95 -8.49 -7.73
N GLY A 183 30.27 -8.33 -7.68
CA GLY A 183 31.17 -8.89 -8.70
C GLY A 183 30.84 -8.36 -10.10
N ASN A 184 30.34 -9.24 -10.97
CA ASN A 184 29.94 -8.91 -12.35
C ASN A 184 28.42 -8.70 -12.51
N GLU A 185 27.67 -8.63 -11.43
CA GLU A 185 26.22 -8.43 -11.43
C GLU A 185 25.82 -7.10 -10.76
N THR A 186 24.81 -6.46 -11.34
CA THR A 186 24.09 -5.32 -10.78
C THR A 186 22.71 -5.81 -10.37
N ILE A 187 22.40 -5.66 -9.09
CA ILE A 187 21.15 -6.11 -8.50
C ILE A 187 20.31 -4.87 -8.14
N LEU A 188 19.10 -4.79 -8.69
CA LEU A 188 18.16 -3.70 -8.46
C LEU A 188 17.01 -4.17 -7.55
N PHE A 189 16.81 -3.52 -6.41
CA PHE A 189 15.69 -3.81 -5.51
C PHE A 189 14.60 -2.75 -5.64
N LEU A 190 13.41 -3.20 -6.01
CA LEU A 190 12.20 -2.43 -6.26
C LEU A 190 11.20 -2.72 -5.13
N ASN A 191 11.22 -1.89 -4.09
CA ASN A 191 10.22 -1.95 -3.03
C ASN A 191 8.87 -1.49 -3.57
N ILE A 192 7.82 -2.28 -3.34
CA ILE A 192 6.46 -2.01 -3.81
C ILE A 192 5.52 -1.69 -2.65
N LYS A 193 4.53 -0.82 -2.90
CA LYS A 193 3.51 -0.39 -1.93
C LYS A 193 2.35 -1.38 -1.85
N CYS A 194 1.98 -1.98 -2.98
CA CYS A 194 0.94 -3.00 -3.07
C CYS A 194 1.28 -4.05 -4.12
N SER A 195 0.47 -5.11 -4.21
CA SER A 195 0.75 -6.24 -5.09
C SER A 195 0.65 -5.83 -6.57
N PRO A 196 1.54 -6.31 -7.45
CA PRO A 196 1.46 -5.97 -8.87
C PRO A 196 0.28 -6.65 -9.57
N ILE A 197 -0.16 -6.04 -10.67
CA ILE A 197 -1.12 -6.63 -11.58
C ILE A 197 -0.45 -7.74 -12.39
N LEU A 198 -0.99 -8.95 -12.27
CA LEU A 198 -0.64 -10.14 -13.04
C LEU A 198 -1.49 -10.31 -14.29
N SER A 199 -0.83 -10.61 -15.40
CA SER A 199 -1.51 -10.98 -16.65
C SER A 199 -0.81 -12.12 -17.37
N LYS A 200 -1.53 -12.79 -18.27
CA LYS A 200 -1.03 -13.88 -19.10
C LYS A 200 -1.49 -13.71 -20.53
N LEU A 201 -0.61 -13.98 -21.49
CA LEU A 201 -0.96 -13.95 -22.90
C LEU A 201 -1.80 -15.17 -23.26
N PHE A 202 -3.04 -14.95 -23.70
CA PHE A 202 -3.94 -15.99 -24.18
C PHE A 202 -4.50 -15.61 -25.55
N ARG A 203 -4.29 -16.45 -26.58
CA ARG A 203 -4.74 -16.20 -27.96
C ARG A 203 -4.39 -14.78 -28.47
N LYS A 204 -3.14 -14.34 -28.25
CA LYS A 204 -2.61 -13.00 -28.60
C LYS A 204 -3.24 -11.82 -27.85
N LYS A 205 -3.95 -12.09 -26.76
CA LYS A 205 -4.57 -11.09 -25.89
C LYS A 205 -4.07 -11.24 -24.46
N LYS A 206 -3.73 -10.14 -23.80
CA LYS A 206 -3.32 -10.16 -22.39
C LYS A 206 -4.54 -10.29 -21.50
N VAL A 207 -4.60 -11.33 -20.68
CA VAL A 207 -5.73 -11.61 -19.78
C VAL A 207 -5.26 -11.47 -18.34
N ARG A 208 -6.02 -10.75 -17.51
CA ARG A 208 -5.74 -10.60 -16.08
C ARG A 208 -5.97 -11.94 -15.36
N ILE A 209 -5.04 -12.33 -14.50
CA ILE A 209 -5.12 -13.57 -13.70
C ILE A 209 -5.04 -13.29 -12.18
N PRO A 210 -5.69 -14.09 -11.34
CA PRO A 210 -5.57 -13.99 -9.88
C PRO A 210 -4.20 -14.46 -9.39
N GLY A 211 -3.81 -14.05 -8.19
CA GLY A 211 -2.53 -14.45 -7.58
C GLY A 211 -2.41 -15.96 -7.33
N SER A 212 -3.53 -16.65 -7.12
CA SER A 212 -3.59 -18.12 -6.99
C SER A 212 -3.19 -18.86 -8.27
N GLU A 213 -3.36 -18.25 -9.44
CA GLU A 213 -2.94 -18.80 -10.74
C GLU A 213 -1.50 -18.41 -11.12
N SER A 214 -0.81 -17.66 -10.25
CA SER A 214 0.57 -17.25 -10.50
C SER A 214 1.56 -18.42 -10.47
N GLY A 215 1.25 -19.51 -9.76
CA GLY A 215 2.23 -20.56 -9.44
C GLY A 215 3.36 -20.12 -8.50
N ILE A 216 3.36 -18.84 -8.07
CA ILE A 216 4.31 -18.28 -7.13
C ILE A 216 3.70 -18.34 -5.72
N PRO A 217 4.32 -19.07 -4.77
CA PRO A 217 3.82 -19.14 -3.41
C PRO A 217 3.73 -17.75 -2.77
N HIS A 218 2.59 -17.46 -2.13
CA HIS A 218 2.40 -16.24 -1.34
C HIS A 218 2.67 -14.91 -2.10
N PHE A 219 2.44 -14.88 -3.42
CA PHE A 219 2.70 -13.70 -4.26
C PHE A 219 2.14 -12.38 -3.69
N GLY A 220 0.90 -12.38 -3.16
CA GLY A 220 0.27 -11.19 -2.58
C GLY A 220 0.92 -10.64 -1.31
N LEU A 221 1.87 -11.36 -0.72
CA LEU A 221 2.61 -10.93 0.48
C LEU A 221 3.98 -10.33 0.15
N MET A 222 4.43 -10.38 -1.12
CA MET A 222 5.70 -9.79 -1.55
C MET A 222 5.66 -8.27 -1.43
N THR A 223 6.77 -7.69 -0.97
CA THR A 223 6.92 -6.23 -0.78
C THR A 223 8.14 -5.68 -1.53
N CYS A 224 8.96 -6.54 -2.13
CA CYS A 224 10.10 -6.15 -2.94
C CYS A 224 10.37 -7.16 -4.06
N PHE A 225 10.67 -6.65 -5.25
CA PHE A 225 11.17 -7.42 -6.39
C PHE A 225 12.61 -7.04 -6.67
N CYS A 226 13.43 -8.02 -6.99
CA CYS A 226 14.85 -7.88 -7.22
C CYS A 226 15.19 -8.36 -8.63
N LEU A 227 15.91 -7.53 -9.40
CA LEU A 227 16.38 -7.86 -10.75
C LEU A 227 17.90 -8.04 -10.72
N CYS A 228 18.38 -9.25 -11.02
CA CYS A 228 19.81 -9.53 -11.15
C CYS A 228 20.22 -9.45 -12.62
N LEU A 229 21.08 -8.48 -12.94
CA LEU A 229 21.51 -8.16 -14.30
C LEU A 229 23.03 -8.23 -14.40
N GLU A 230 23.57 -8.77 -15.48
CA GLU A 230 25.01 -8.71 -15.73
C GLU A 230 25.47 -7.27 -15.99
N ASN A 231 26.59 -6.84 -15.41
CA ASN A 231 27.10 -5.46 -15.48
C ASN A 231 27.30 -4.92 -16.91
N LYS A 232 27.52 -5.79 -17.89
CA LYS A 232 27.69 -5.42 -19.30
C LYS A 232 26.36 -5.29 -20.05
N SER A 233 25.24 -5.59 -19.39
CA SER A 233 23.92 -5.52 -20.01
C SER A 233 23.56 -4.07 -20.33
N PRO A 234 23.24 -3.74 -21.59
CA PRO A 234 22.77 -2.40 -21.95
C PRO A 234 21.49 -2.01 -21.20
N LEU A 235 20.70 -3.00 -20.76
CA LEU A 235 19.48 -2.80 -19.98
C LEU A 235 19.72 -2.03 -18.67
N ILE A 236 20.86 -2.20 -18.02
CA ILE A 236 21.12 -1.52 -16.73
C ILE A 236 21.12 -0.01 -16.93
N CYS A 237 21.82 0.47 -17.96
CA CYS A 237 21.87 1.89 -18.30
C CYS A 237 20.48 2.42 -18.63
N ASP A 238 19.71 1.68 -19.43
CA ASP A 238 18.37 2.06 -19.87
C ASP A 238 17.38 2.09 -18.69
N LEU A 239 17.39 1.09 -17.81
CA LEU A 239 16.56 1.04 -16.61
C LEU A 239 16.89 2.17 -15.65
N GLN A 240 18.17 2.36 -15.33
CA GLN A 240 18.59 3.45 -14.44
C GLN A 240 18.22 4.82 -15.02
N TRP A 241 18.32 4.97 -16.34
CA TRP A 241 17.89 6.18 -17.04
C TRP A 241 16.38 6.39 -16.93
N CYS A 242 15.57 5.38 -17.24
CA CYS A 242 14.12 5.42 -17.14
C CYS A 242 13.67 5.77 -15.72
N LEU A 243 14.26 5.12 -14.72
CA LEU A 243 13.97 5.37 -13.30
C LEU A 243 14.31 6.81 -12.91
N ARG A 244 15.49 7.32 -13.27
CA ARG A 244 15.87 8.72 -12.97
C ARG A 244 14.94 9.73 -13.67
N ARG A 245 14.55 9.48 -14.92
CA ARG A 245 13.60 10.31 -15.68
C ARG A 245 12.21 10.32 -15.03
N ALA A 246 11.79 9.18 -14.49
CA ALA A 246 10.58 9.06 -13.67
C ALA A 246 10.73 9.57 -12.23
N HIS A 247 11.82 10.28 -11.92
CA HIS A 247 12.11 10.88 -10.62
C HIS A 247 12.32 9.88 -9.47
N PHE A 248 12.69 8.63 -9.76
CA PHE A 248 13.19 7.71 -8.74
C PHE A 248 14.59 8.10 -8.27
N CYS A 249 14.85 7.83 -7.00
CA CYS A 249 16.12 8.04 -6.34
C CYS A 249 16.88 6.72 -6.30
N LEU A 250 17.96 6.62 -7.06
CA LEU A 250 18.84 5.46 -7.00
C LEU A 250 19.78 5.59 -5.81
N VAL A 251 19.77 4.59 -4.93
CA VAL A 251 20.60 4.53 -3.74
C VAL A 251 21.50 3.31 -3.84
N HIS A 252 22.76 3.45 -3.45
CA HIS A 252 23.76 2.39 -3.52
C HIS A 252 24.15 1.93 -2.13
N THR A 253 24.14 0.62 -1.91
CA THR A 253 24.57 0.01 -0.65
C THR A 253 25.04 -1.43 -0.88
N GLN A 254 25.63 -2.03 0.15
CA GLN A 254 25.95 -3.45 0.16
C GLN A 254 24.76 -4.19 0.77
N MET A 255 24.25 -5.18 0.04
CA MET A 255 23.05 -5.93 0.42
C MET A 255 23.40 -7.32 0.95
N ASN A 256 22.68 -7.75 1.97
CA ASN A 256 22.67 -9.11 2.47
C ASN A 256 21.40 -9.81 1.95
N ILE A 257 21.57 -10.73 1.00
CA ILE A 257 20.48 -11.54 0.45
C ILE A 257 20.47 -12.88 1.19
N ARG A 258 19.34 -13.22 1.83
CA ARG A 258 19.18 -14.51 2.53
C ARG A 258 17.88 -15.17 2.08
N VAL A 259 17.79 -16.49 2.24
CA VAL A 259 16.54 -17.22 1.99
C VAL A 259 15.63 -17.08 3.22
N ALA A 260 14.35 -16.76 2.99
CA ALA A 260 13.37 -16.63 4.04
C ALA A 260 13.14 -17.97 4.75
N LEU A 261 13.04 -17.93 6.07
CA LEU A 261 12.77 -19.10 6.91
C LEU A 261 11.28 -19.12 7.29
N LYS A 262 10.78 -20.32 7.59
CA LYS A 262 9.42 -20.46 8.14
C LYS A 262 9.37 -19.87 9.54
N ASN A 263 8.51 -18.89 9.71
CA ASN A 263 8.31 -18.24 11.00
C ASN A 263 7.17 -18.87 11.81
N LYS A 264 7.25 -18.69 13.12
CA LYS A 264 6.19 -19.10 14.04
C LYS A 264 5.17 -17.98 14.16
N ASN A 265 3.89 -18.35 14.20
CA ASN A 265 2.84 -17.40 14.50
C ASN A 265 2.64 -17.29 16.02
N PRO A 266 2.38 -16.09 16.56
CA PRO A 266 2.01 -15.92 17.95
C PRO A 266 0.63 -16.54 18.22
N GLU A 267 0.45 -17.08 19.43
CA GLU A 267 -0.84 -17.56 19.90
C GLU A 267 -1.63 -16.40 20.50
N ILE A 268 -2.68 -15.97 19.79
CA ILE A 268 -3.59 -14.89 20.18
C ILE A 268 -5.02 -15.45 20.13
N HIS A 269 -5.80 -15.21 21.19
CA HIS A 269 -7.13 -15.82 21.37
C HIS A 269 -8.30 -14.82 21.33
N GLU A 270 -8.07 -13.55 21.68
CA GLU A 270 -9.13 -12.56 21.67
C GLU A 270 -9.37 -12.06 20.24
N PHE A 271 -10.64 -12.01 19.82
CA PHE A 271 -11.01 -11.66 18.45
C PHE A 271 -10.40 -10.34 17.96
N ASP A 272 -10.48 -9.27 18.75
CA ASP A 272 -9.96 -7.95 18.35
C ASP A 272 -8.44 -7.93 18.23
N SER A 273 -7.76 -8.60 19.15
CA SER A 273 -6.32 -8.78 19.10
C SER A 273 -5.91 -9.62 17.88
N VAL A 274 -6.66 -10.69 17.55
CA VAL A 274 -6.41 -11.50 16.34
C VAL A 274 -6.68 -10.71 15.07
N TYR A 275 -7.77 -9.94 15.04
CA TYR A 275 -8.17 -9.13 13.90
C TYR A 275 -7.09 -8.07 13.59
N THR A 276 -6.72 -7.26 14.57
CA THR A 276 -5.69 -6.21 14.44
C THR A 276 -4.31 -6.79 14.14
N TRP A 277 -3.96 -7.95 14.72
CA TRP A 277 -2.75 -8.69 14.34
C TRP A 277 -2.76 -9.11 12.87
N LYS A 278 -3.90 -9.61 12.36
CA LYS A 278 -4.05 -9.95 10.95
C LYS A 278 -4.05 -8.72 10.03
N CYS A 279 -4.50 -7.55 10.49
CA CYS A 279 -4.33 -6.28 9.77
C CYS A 279 -2.85 -5.97 9.59
N LEU A 280 -2.05 -6.11 10.66
CA LEU A 280 -0.60 -5.91 10.60
C LEU A 280 0.06 -6.93 9.66
N CYS A 281 -0.28 -8.22 9.77
CA CYS A 281 0.23 -9.27 8.88
C CYS A 281 -0.16 -9.05 7.41
N SER A 282 -1.26 -8.36 7.15
CA SER A 282 -1.66 -7.97 5.80
C SER A 282 -0.66 -7.01 5.15
N LEU A 283 0.27 -6.39 5.89
CA LEU A 283 1.34 -5.62 5.25
C LEU A 283 2.39 -6.49 4.53
N GLY A 284 2.29 -7.82 4.62
CA GLY A 284 3.10 -8.76 3.85
C GLY A 284 4.37 -9.21 4.58
N PHE A 285 5.35 -9.68 3.80
CA PHE A 285 6.59 -10.23 4.33
C PHE A 285 7.45 -9.21 5.08
N LYS A 286 7.26 -7.89 4.85
CA LYS A 286 7.91 -6.84 5.66
C LYS A 286 7.51 -6.85 7.13
N VAL A 287 6.43 -7.55 7.48
CA VAL A 287 6.03 -7.84 8.87
C VAL A 287 6.37 -9.29 9.20
N LEU A 288 5.89 -10.23 8.38
CA LEU A 288 5.94 -11.65 8.69
C LEU A 288 7.36 -12.18 8.83
N ASP A 289 8.33 -11.60 8.11
CA ASP A 289 9.71 -12.04 8.13
C ASP A 289 10.48 -11.65 9.42
N HIS A 290 9.90 -10.77 10.25
CA HIS A 290 10.47 -10.42 11.55
C HIS A 290 10.14 -11.43 12.67
N LEU A 291 9.27 -12.42 12.41
CA LEU A 291 8.68 -13.31 13.41
C LEU A 291 9.62 -14.43 13.91
N ASN A 292 10.73 -14.03 14.53
CA ASN A 292 11.62 -14.93 15.28
C ASN A 292 11.07 -15.21 16.70
N SER A 293 11.71 -16.14 17.43
CA SER A 293 11.26 -16.55 18.78
C SER A 293 11.12 -15.39 19.76
N ASP A 294 12.05 -14.43 19.75
CA ASP A 294 12.06 -13.30 20.68
C ASP A 294 10.92 -12.31 20.37
N VAL A 295 10.69 -12.05 19.09
CA VAL A 295 9.59 -11.20 18.61
C VAL A 295 8.24 -11.85 18.94
N VAL A 296 8.08 -13.15 18.69
CA VAL A 296 6.86 -13.90 19.02
C VAL A 296 6.58 -13.88 20.52
N GLU A 297 7.60 -14.05 21.37
CA GLU A 297 7.45 -13.95 22.82
C GLU A 297 6.97 -12.54 23.23
N LYS A 298 7.55 -11.49 22.63
CA LYS A 298 7.16 -10.11 22.93
C LYS A 298 5.72 -9.81 22.50
N ILE A 299 5.32 -10.26 21.30
CA ILE A 299 3.94 -10.12 20.80
C ILE A 299 2.98 -10.83 21.74
N THR A 300 3.31 -12.05 22.16
CA THR A 300 2.47 -12.86 23.06
C THR A 300 2.27 -12.19 24.42
N LYS A 301 3.24 -11.39 24.89
CA LYS A 301 3.15 -10.58 26.12
C LYS A 301 2.37 -9.28 25.94
N CYS A 302 2.33 -8.71 24.73
CA CYS A 302 1.81 -7.38 24.44
C CYS A 302 0.33 -7.38 24.00
N ARG A 303 -0.51 -8.27 24.55
CA ARG A 303 -1.90 -8.60 24.10
C ARG A 303 -2.89 -7.41 24.09
N SER A 304 -2.64 -6.38 23.29
CA SER A 304 -3.46 -5.19 23.14
C SER A 304 -3.66 -4.93 21.65
N PHE A 305 -4.91 -4.99 21.21
CA PHE A 305 -5.30 -4.72 19.84
C PHE A 305 -4.93 -3.28 19.39
N ASP A 306 -4.99 -2.31 20.31
CA ASP A 306 -4.59 -0.91 20.04
C ASP A 306 -3.13 -0.80 19.60
N VAL A 307 -2.24 -1.65 20.15
CA VAL A 307 -0.82 -1.65 19.79
C VAL A 307 -0.63 -2.12 18.35
N PHE A 308 -1.32 -3.19 17.93
CA PHE A 308 -1.22 -3.71 16.56
C PHE A 308 -1.87 -2.76 15.54
N GLU A 309 -2.98 -2.13 15.91
CA GLU A 309 -3.61 -1.09 15.10
C GLU A 309 -2.67 0.11 14.91
N LYS A 310 -2.11 0.65 16.00
CA LYS A 310 -1.16 1.76 15.94
C LYS A 310 0.11 1.39 15.16
N MET A 311 0.58 0.16 15.32
CA MET A 311 1.75 -0.33 14.57
C MET A 311 1.45 -0.40 13.06
N THR A 312 0.26 -0.87 12.67
CA THR A 312 -0.16 -0.95 11.26
C THR A 312 -0.19 0.44 10.61
N GLU A 313 -0.77 1.43 11.28
CA GLU A 313 -0.78 2.83 10.82
C GLU A 313 0.63 3.39 10.60
N ARG A 314 1.55 3.06 11.50
CA ARG A 314 2.92 3.60 11.48
C ARG A 314 3.81 2.99 10.41
N VAL A 315 3.56 1.74 10.03
CA VAL A 315 4.46 0.97 9.15
C VAL A 315 3.87 0.70 7.75
N SER A 316 2.61 1.05 7.52
CA SER A 316 1.94 0.89 6.21
C SER A 316 2.74 1.50 5.06
N GLU A 317 3.13 2.77 5.18
CA GLU A 317 3.82 3.55 4.15
C GLU A 317 5.36 3.34 4.14
N LYS A 318 5.89 2.56 5.09
CA LYS A 318 7.32 2.30 5.18
C LYS A 318 7.69 1.08 4.32
N PRO A 319 8.73 1.15 3.45
CA PRO A 319 9.19 -0.01 2.68
C PRO A 319 9.77 -1.11 3.59
N PHE A 320 10.40 -0.71 4.70
CA PHE A 320 10.92 -1.57 5.77
C PHE A 320 10.96 -0.76 7.08
N PHE A 321 11.13 -1.43 8.22
CA PHE A 321 11.16 -0.79 9.53
C PHE A 321 11.84 -1.68 10.58
N HIS A 322 12.23 -1.09 11.71
CA HIS A 322 12.77 -1.86 12.84
C HIS A 322 11.62 -2.32 13.75
N PHE A 323 11.24 -3.59 13.65
CA PHE A 323 10.04 -4.14 14.28
C PHE A 323 9.90 -3.80 15.77
N MET A 324 10.94 -4.05 16.57
CA MET A 324 10.88 -3.89 18.02
C MET A 324 10.73 -2.43 18.46
N GLU A 325 11.28 -1.49 17.70
CA GLU A 325 11.17 -0.07 18.03
C GLU A 325 9.80 0.48 17.64
N GLU A 326 9.29 0.10 16.46
CA GLU A 326 7.93 0.46 16.07
C GLU A 326 6.90 -0.10 17.06
N MET A 327 7.13 -1.32 17.55
CA MET A 327 6.30 -1.93 18.58
C MET A 327 6.41 -1.17 19.91
N GLN A 328 7.60 -0.80 20.35
CA GLN A 328 7.79 -0.01 21.58
C GLN A 328 7.15 1.38 21.47
N GLU A 329 7.32 2.06 20.33
CA GLU A 329 6.68 3.35 20.07
C GLU A 329 5.15 3.22 20.04
N ALA A 330 4.61 2.14 19.44
CA ALA A 330 3.17 1.86 19.48
C ALA A 330 2.66 1.62 20.91
N VAL A 331 3.41 0.89 21.75
CA VAL A 331 3.09 0.71 23.18
C VAL A 331 3.10 2.05 23.93
N LEU A 332 4.11 2.89 23.69
CA LEU A 332 4.19 4.21 24.33
C LEU A 332 3.04 5.12 23.90
N LEU A 333 2.65 5.10 22.63
CA LEU A 333 1.54 5.91 22.12
C LEU A 333 0.21 5.44 22.68
N THR A 334 -0.02 4.13 22.75
CA THR A 334 -1.26 3.58 23.32
C THR A 334 -1.40 3.85 24.82
N GLN A 335 -0.29 3.91 25.56
CA GLN A 335 -0.29 4.27 26.99
C GLN A 335 -0.48 5.77 27.24
N ASN A 336 0.00 6.64 26.35
CA ASN A 336 -0.02 8.10 26.54
C ASN A 336 -1.17 8.81 25.80
N CYS A 337 -1.85 8.15 24.87
CA CYS A 337 -2.95 8.74 24.13
C CYS A 337 -4.27 8.62 24.91
N GLU A 338 -4.53 9.58 25.80
CA GLU A 338 -5.90 9.99 26.18
C GLU A 338 -6.54 10.87 25.08
N PHE A 339 -6.27 10.60 23.80
CA PHE A 339 -7.04 11.26 22.75
C PHE A 339 -8.43 10.65 22.78
N SER A 340 -9.43 11.48 23.10
CA SER A 340 -10.82 11.14 22.85
C SER A 340 -10.95 10.92 21.33
N ASN A 341 -10.81 9.68 20.87
CA ASN A 341 -11.35 9.22 19.60
C ASN A 341 -12.88 9.22 19.72
N GLU A 342 -13.46 10.36 20.09
CA GLU A 342 -14.89 10.56 20.10
C GLU A 342 -15.32 10.55 18.65
N ILE A 343 -15.71 9.35 18.22
CA ILE A 343 -16.41 9.14 16.96
C ILE A 343 -17.62 10.09 17.00
N PRO A 344 -17.80 10.94 15.98
CA PRO A 344 -18.91 11.89 15.99
C PRO A 344 -20.24 11.14 16.17
N LYS A 345 -21.23 11.75 16.85
CA LYS A 345 -22.50 11.09 17.26
C LYS A 345 -23.20 10.24 16.18
N ASN A 346 -23.04 10.59 14.91
CA ASN A 346 -23.68 9.93 13.76
C ASN A 346 -22.79 8.93 13.03
N TYR A 347 -21.69 8.52 13.65
CA TYR A 347 -20.75 7.56 13.11
C TYR A 347 -20.57 6.41 14.09
N THR A 348 -20.05 5.32 13.56
CA THR A 348 -19.60 4.18 14.35
C THR A 348 -18.34 3.60 13.73
N SER A 349 -17.52 2.95 14.54
CA SER A 349 -16.35 2.23 14.04
C SER A 349 -16.77 0.85 13.56
N VAL A 350 -16.33 0.46 12.37
CA VAL A 350 -16.59 -0.87 11.82
C VAL A 350 -15.32 -1.48 11.28
N ARG A 351 -15.25 -2.81 11.32
CA ARG A 351 -14.17 -3.58 10.69
C ARG A 351 -14.25 -3.45 9.18
N MET A 352 -13.10 -3.45 8.51
CA MET A 352 -13.00 -3.32 7.07
C MET A 352 -12.03 -4.35 6.50
N ALA A 353 -12.42 -4.94 5.36
CA ALA A 353 -11.57 -5.80 4.56
C ALA A 353 -11.55 -5.33 3.11
N VAL A 354 -10.47 -5.66 2.40
CA VAL A 354 -10.37 -5.50 0.95
C VAL A 354 -10.09 -6.86 0.34
N LEU A 355 -10.93 -7.28 -0.60
CA LEU A 355 -10.67 -8.45 -1.43
C LEU A 355 -10.09 -7.96 -2.76
N THR A 356 -8.87 -8.41 -3.06
CA THR A 356 -8.22 -8.22 -4.34
C THR A 356 -7.98 -9.58 -5.03
N PRO A 357 -7.67 -9.61 -6.34
CA PRO A 357 -7.39 -10.87 -7.03
C PRO A 357 -6.20 -11.66 -6.47
N SER A 358 -5.24 -11.01 -5.83
CA SER A 358 -4.09 -11.70 -5.24
C SER A 358 -4.24 -12.01 -3.75
N ARG A 359 -5.14 -11.34 -3.03
CA ARG A 359 -5.17 -11.40 -1.56
C ARG A 359 -6.47 -10.91 -0.91
N PHE A 360 -6.70 -11.42 0.31
CA PHE A 360 -7.67 -10.90 1.25
C PHE A 360 -6.94 -10.06 2.30
N ILE A 361 -7.31 -8.79 2.45
CA ILE A 361 -6.61 -7.77 3.24
C ILE A 361 -7.50 -7.33 4.38
N LEU A 362 -7.07 -7.48 5.62
CA LEU A 362 -7.75 -6.84 6.75
C LEU A 362 -7.16 -5.46 7.00
N LEU A 363 -8.04 -4.49 7.27
CA LEU A 363 -7.67 -3.11 7.54
C LEU A 363 -8.08 -2.72 8.97
N PRO A 364 -7.37 -1.77 9.60
CA PRO A 364 -7.84 -1.10 10.81
C PRO A 364 -9.30 -0.63 10.70
N ASN A 365 -9.95 -0.48 11.85
CA ASN A 365 -11.35 -0.10 11.87
C ASN A 365 -11.50 1.29 11.24
N LYS A 366 -12.63 1.51 10.55
CA LYS A 366 -12.93 2.81 9.95
C LYS A 366 -14.20 3.41 10.52
N PRO A 367 -14.22 4.73 10.78
CA PRO A 367 -15.45 5.42 11.09
C PRO A 367 -16.35 5.46 9.86
N VAL A 368 -17.58 4.98 10.01
CA VAL A 368 -18.62 5.02 8.98
C VAL A 368 -19.86 5.70 9.54
N HIS A 369 -20.67 6.30 8.66
CA HIS A 369 -21.95 6.85 9.07
C HIS A 369 -22.90 5.77 9.56
N LEU A 370 -23.68 6.09 10.60
CA LEU A 370 -24.75 5.21 11.06
C LEU A 370 -25.82 5.06 9.98
N THR A 371 -26.20 3.81 9.74
CA THR A 371 -27.32 3.41 8.89
C THR A 371 -28.44 2.87 9.78
N ARG A 372 -29.61 2.58 9.21
CA ARG A 372 -30.71 2.00 10.00
C ARG A 372 -30.29 0.66 10.59
N ILE A 373 -29.62 -0.19 9.81
CA ILE A 373 -29.18 -1.52 10.25
C ILE A 373 -28.11 -1.42 11.35
N LEU A 374 -27.12 -0.51 11.21
CA LEU A 374 -26.08 -0.33 12.24
C LEU A 374 -26.61 0.23 13.58
N ARG A 375 -27.82 0.81 13.59
CA ARG A 375 -28.49 1.26 14.82
C ARG A 375 -29.30 0.16 15.51
N LEU A 376 -29.75 -0.84 14.75
CA LEU A 376 -30.64 -1.89 15.24
C LEU A 376 -29.88 -3.12 15.75
N TYR A 377 -28.69 -3.37 15.22
CA TYR A 377 -27.89 -4.56 15.50
C TYR A 377 -26.49 -4.18 15.98
N ASN A 378 -25.83 -5.11 16.66
CA ASN A 378 -24.49 -4.88 17.19
C ASN A 378 -23.47 -4.74 16.04
N ASN A 379 -22.91 -3.54 15.91
CA ASN A 379 -21.88 -3.16 14.93
C ASN A 379 -20.62 -4.03 14.98
N ASP A 380 -20.30 -4.65 16.13
CA ASP A 380 -19.14 -5.52 16.28
C ASP A 380 -19.21 -6.79 15.44
N TYR A 381 -20.37 -7.16 14.92
CA TYR A 381 -20.51 -8.33 14.06
C TYR A 381 -20.58 -7.97 12.57
N PHE A 382 -20.48 -6.68 12.24
CA PHE A 382 -20.41 -6.20 10.87
C PHE A 382 -18.97 -6.08 10.39
N ILE A 383 -18.76 -6.35 9.11
CA ILE A 383 -17.53 -6.02 8.40
C ILE A 383 -17.88 -5.47 7.03
N LEU A 384 -17.23 -4.37 6.65
CA LEU A 384 -17.35 -3.79 5.32
C LEU A 384 -16.27 -4.37 4.42
N LEU A 385 -16.68 -5.05 3.33
CA LEU A 385 -15.78 -5.62 2.34
C LEU A 385 -15.77 -4.77 1.07
N ASP A 386 -14.61 -4.22 0.73
CA ASP A 386 -14.37 -3.56 -0.55
C ASP A 386 -13.76 -4.55 -1.55
N TYR A 387 -14.33 -4.60 -2.76
CA TYR A 387 -13.74 -5.33 -3.87
C TYR A 387 -12.95 -4.38 -4.77
N ARG A 388 -11.64 -4.63 -4.88
CA ARG A 388 -10.67 -3.80 -5.60
C ARG A 388 -9.75 -4.67 -6.46
N ASP A 389 -9.09 -4.06 -7.44
CA ASP A 389 -7.94 -4.71 -8.09
C ASP A 389 -6.70 -4.58 -7.17
N ASP A 390 -5.57 -5.19 -7.54
CA ASP A 390 -4.37 -5.24 -6.71
C ASP A 390 -3.68 -3.87 -6.49
N ASP A 391 -4.02 -2.88 -7.33
CA ASP A 391 -3.64 -1.47 -7.21
C ASP A 391 -4.62 -0.64 -6.35
N PHE A 392 -5.60 -1.30 -5.73
CA PHE A 392 -6.70 -0.69 -4.97
C PHE A 392 -7.69 0.15 -5.80
N ASP A 393 -7.64 0.10 -7.13
CA ASP A 393 -8.66 0.71 -7.97
C ASP A 393 -9.92 -0.17 -8.09
N LYS A 394 -11.00 0.41 -8.59
CA LYS A 394 -12.24 -0.34 -8.85
C LYS A 394 -12.02 -1.30 -10.00
N VAL A 395 -12.35 -2.57 -9.78
CA VAL A 395 -12.35 -3.60 -10.83
C VAL A 395 -13.32 -3.20 -11.95
N CYS A 396 -12.80 -2.77 -13.10
CA CYS A 396 -13.61 -2.33 -14.23
C CYS A 396 -13.83 -3.46 -15.25
N GLY A 397 -15.09 -3.82 -15.49
CA GLY A 397 -15.48 -4.82 -16.50
C GLY A 397 -15.31 -4.37 -17.97
N ILE A 398 -14.97 -3.10 -18.22
CA ILE A 398 -14.78 -2.53 -19.57
C ILE A 398 -13.36 -2.78 -20.10
N HIS A 399 -12.42 -3.21 -19.26
CA HIS A 399 -11.20 -3.80 -19.81
C HIS A 399 -11.61 -5.03 -20.64
N PRO A 400 -11.06 -5.27 -21.84
CA PRO A 400 -11.42 -6.42 -22.69
C PRO A 400 -11.13 -7.80 -22.05
N TYR A 401 -10.80 -7.82 -20.76
CA TYR A 401 -10.04 -8.81 -20.02
C TYR A 401 -10.49 -8.95 -18.55
N GLY A 402 -11.65 -8.40 -18.15
CA GLY A 402 -12.27 -8.74 -16.88
C GLY A 402 -12.54 -10.25 -16.88
N SER A 403 -11.62 -11.03 -16.31
CA SER A 403 -11.68 -12.48 -16.45
C SER A 403 -12.96 -12.92 -15.74
N MET A 404 -13.83 -13.65 -16.45
CA MET A 404 -15.02 -14.25 -15.85
C MET A 404 -14.66 -15.08 -14.60
N LYS A 405 -13.41 -15.55 -14.52
CA LYS A 405 -12.80 -16.17 -13.35
C LYS A 405 -12.68 -15.25 -12.13
N MET A 406 -12.27 -13.98 -12.25
CA MET A 406 -12.26 -13.05 -11.12
C MET A 406 -13.65 -12.83 -10.53
N VAL A 407 -14.64 -12.69 -11.41
CA VAL A 407 -16.04 -12.61 -10.98
C VAL A 407 -16.49 -13.92 -10.33
N GLN A 408 -16.00 -15.08 -10.78
CA GLN A 408 -16.29 -16.37 -10.14
C GLN A 408 -15.66 -16.49 -8.75
N ASP A 409 -14.41 -16.06 -8.57
CA ASP A 409 -13.75 -16.06 -7.26
C ASP A 409 -14.44 -15.10 -6.29
N MET A 410 -14.79 -13.90 -6.76
CA MET A 410 -15.65 -12.98 -6.00
C MET A 410 -16.96 -13.65 -5.63
N LYS A 411 -17.65 -14.29 -6.59
CA LYS A 411 -18.91 -14.98 -6.35
C LYS A 411 -18.79 -16.06 -5.27
N ARG A 412 -17.65 -16.76 -5.16
CA ARG A 412 -17.41 -17.73 -4.08
C ARG A 412 -17.41 -17.06 -2.70
N PHE A 413 -16.75 -15.91 -2.53
CA PHE A 413 -16.78 -15.14 -1.28
C PHE A 413 -18.20 -14.69 -0.90
N PHE A 414 -19.01 -14.29 -1.88
CA PHE A 414 -20.39 -13.85 -1.61
C PHE A 414 -21.34 -15.01 -1.28
N ILE A 415 -21.13 -16.20 -1.85
CA ILE A 415 -21.97 -17.38 -1.59
C ILE A 415 -21.56 -18.07 -0.30
N ASN A 416 -20.26 -18.26 -0.09
CA ASN A 416 -19.74 -19.08 1.00
C ASN A 416 -19.37 -18.26 2.24
N GLY A 417 -19.36 -16.93 2.16
CA GLY A 417 -18.81 -16.09 3.21
C GLY A 417 -17.30 -16.25 3.37
N PHE A 418 -16.77 -15.82 4.51
CA PHE A 418 -15.37 -16.00 4.90
C PHE A 418 -15.22 -16.02 6.42
N GLU A 419 -14.10 -16.58 6.89
CA GLU A 419 -13.80 -16.72 8.32
C GLU A 419 -12.69 -15.76 8.76
N ILE A 420 -12.91 -15.12 9.89
CA ILE A 420 -11.87 -14.43 10.65
C ILE A 420 -11.89 -15.02 12.05
N HIS A 421 -10.82 -15.71 12.42
CA HIS A 421 -10.70 -16.31 13.75
C HIS A 421 -11.88 -17.26 14.06
N ASP A 422 -12.68 -16.97 15.07
CA ASP A 422 -13.85 -17.73 15.52
C ASP A 422 -15.17 -17.26 14.89
N ARG A 423 -15.13 -16.29 13.96
CA ARG A 423 -16.32 -15.70 13.32
C ARG A 423 -16.40 -16.02 11.84
N HIS A 424 -17.56 -16.53 11.42
CA HIS A 424 -17.95 -16.65 10.02
C HIS A 424 -18.79 -15.45 9.59
N TYR A 425 -18.50 -14.87 8.43
CA TYR A 425 -19.14 -13.68 7.90
C TYR A 425 -19.90 -13.98 6.61
N ASP A 426 -21.23 -13.84 6.66
CA ASP A 426 -22.13 -14.03 5.52
C ASP A 426 -22.44 -12.71 4.82
N PHE A 427 -22.65 -12.76 3.49
CA PHE A 427 -23.09 -11.58 2.75
C PHE A 427 -24.41 -11.07 3.31
N LEU A 428 -24.47 -9.77 3.62
CA LEU A 428 -25.65 -9.12 4.19
C LEU A 428 -26.38 -8.24 3.17
N GLY A 429 -25.67 -7.28 2.56
CA GLY A 429 -26.29 -6.32 1.64
C GLY A 429 -25.41 -5.09 1.36
N CYS A 430 -25.96 -4.13 0.63
CA CYS A 430 -25.31 -2.86 0.31
C CYS A 430 -26.35 -1.81 -0.09
N SER A 431 -26.06 -0.54 0.16
CA SER A 431 -26.78 0.60 -0.43
C SER A 431 -26.41 0.78 -1.90
N ASN A 432 -27.18 1.60 -2.62
CA ASN A 432 -26.91 1.91 -4.02
C ASN A 432 -25.56 2.62 -4.23
N SER A 433 -25.12 3.46 -3.27
CA SER A 433 -23.80 4.09 -3.31
C SER A 433 -22.68 3.10 -3.05
N GLU A 434 -22.85 2.21 -2.09
CA GLU A 434 -21.87 1.16 -1.78
C GLU A 434 -21.74 0.17 -2.94
N LEU A 435 -22.85 -0.21 -3.57
CA LEU A 435 -22.82 -1.05 -4.78
C LEU A 435 -22.00 -0.41 -5.90
N ARG A 436 -22.19 0.89 -6.19
CA ARG A 436 -21.36 1.62 -7.18
C ARG A 436 -19.89 1.75 -6.76
N ASN A 437 -19.63 1.64 -5.47
CA ASN A 437 -18.28 1.63 -4.90
C ASN A 437 -17.74 0.22 -4.71
N HIS A 438 -18.42 -0.83 -5.16
CA HIS A 438 -18.05 -2.23 -4.93
C HIS A 438 -17.75 -2.52 -3.44
N SER A 439 -18.55 -1.93 -2.56
CA SER A 439 -18.48 -2.07 -1.11
C SER A 439 -19.71 -2.83 -0.63
N PHE A 440 -19.51 -3.80 0.25
CA PHE A 440 -20.56 -4.73 0.64
C PHE A 440 -20.48 -5.05 2.13
N TRP A 441 -21.62 -5.07 2.80
CA TRP A 441 -21.71 -5.48 4.19
C TRP A 441 -21.75 -7.00 4.29
N PHE A 442 -20.93 -7.53 5.17
CA PHE A 442 -21.00 -8.90 5.66
C PHE A 442 -21.27 -8.87 7.16
N PHE A 443 -21.86 -9.95 7.65
CA PHE A 443 -22.33 -10.03 9.03
C PHE A 443 -22.06 -11.41 9.61
N SER A 444 -21.54 -11.44 10.84
CA SER A 444 -21.33 -12.66 11.58
C SER A 444 -22.49 -12.91 12.55
N SER A 445 -23.02 -14.13 12.52
CA SER A 445 -24.20 -14.46 13.32
C SER A 445 -23.89 -14.46 14.83
N TYR A 446 -24.81 -13.94 15.63
CA TYR A 446 -24.73 -13.95 17.09
C TYR A 446 -26.13 -14.05 17.71
N ASP A 447 -26.28 -14.74 18.84
CA ASP A 447 -27.54 -14.86 19.58
C ASP A 447 -28.78 -15.22 18.71
N GLY A 448 -28.58 -16.05 17.68
CA GLY A 448 -29.64 -16.45 16.73
C GLY A 448 -29.98 -15.41 15.65
N ILE A 449 -29.36 -14.22 15.68
CA ILE A 449 -29.43 -13.20 14.64
C ILE A 449 -28.46 -13.58 13.53
N THR A 450 -28.99 -13.76 12.32
CA THR A 450 -28.20 -14.10 11.12
C THR A 450 -28.33 -13.00 10.06
N ALA A 451 -27.45 -13.02 9.04
CA ALA A 451 -27.58 -12.11 7.91
C ALA A 451 -28.92 -12.27 7.18
N GLU A 452 -29.46 -13.48 7.13
CA GLU A 452 -30.79 -13.75 6.58
C GLU A 452 -31.90 -13.14 7.44
N PHE A 453 -31.84 -13.31 8.77
CA PHE A 453 -32.79 -12.69 9.69
C PHE A 453 -32.82 -11.17 9.49
N ILE A 454 -31.66 -10.52 9.39
CA ILE A 454 -31.58 -9.06 9.16
C ILE A 454 -32.24 -8.69 7.83
N ARG A 455 -31.98 -9.42 6.73
CA ARG A 455 -32.61 -9.17 5.43
C ARG A 455 -34.13 -9.30 5.47
N GLN A 456 -34.65 -10.31 6.18
CA GLN A 456 -36.10 -10.52 6.33
C GLN A 456 -36.76 -9.41 7.16
N ASN A 457 -36.02 -8.83 8.11
CA ASN A 457 -36.49 -7.72 8.94
C ASN A 457 -36.20 -6.33 8.35
N CYS A 458 -35.71 -6.24 7.11
CA CYS A 458 -35.52 -4.96 6.44
C CYS A 458 -36.85 -4.28 6.02
N GLY A 459 -37.93 -5.06 5.89
CA GLY A 459 -39.25 -4.59 5.49
C GLY A 459 -39.96 -5.64 4.66
N ASP A 460 -41.25 -5.42 4.37
CA ASP A 460 -42.01 -6.32 3.49
C ASP A 460 -41.62 -6.11 2.02
N LEU A 461 -40.87 -7.09 1.49
CA LEU A 461 -40.44 -7.14 0.09
C LEU A 461 -40.99 -8.39 -0.63
N SER A 462 -42.02 -9.02 -0.08
CA SER A 462 -42.61 -10.26 -0.60
C SER A 462 -43.13 -10.14 -2.04
N MET A 463 -43.49 -8.92 -2.44
CA MET A 463 -44.00 -8.60 -3.78
C MET A 463 -42.91 -8.32 -4.82
N GLU A 464 -41.65 -8.18 -4.40
CA GLU A 464 -40.54 -7.87 -5.29
C GLU A 464 -40.07 -9.11 -6.05
N ARG A 465 -40.39 -9.19 -7.35
CA ARG A 465 -39.95 -10.30 -8.22
C ARG A 465 -38.65 -10.01 -8.97
N CYS A 466 -38.29 -8.75 -9.11
CA CYS A 466 -37.07 -8.32 -9.79
C CYS A 466 -35.91 -8.20 -8.80
N VAL A 467 -34.81 -8.92 -9.04
CA VAL A 467 -33.62 -8.90 -8.17
C VAL A 467 -33.05 -7.49 -8.02
N ALA A 468 -32.99 -6.71 -9.10
CA ALA A 468 -32.49 -5.34 -9.05
C ALA A 468 -33.36 -4.43 -8.18
N SER A 469 -34.69 -4.59 -8.26
CA SER A 469 -35.64 -3.86 -7.42
C SER A 469 -35.51 -4.26 -5.95
N TYR A 470 -35.43 -5.57 -5.69
CA TYR A 470 -35.23 -6.12 -4.35
C TYR A 470 -33.94 -5.57 -3.69
N VAL A 471 -32.81 -5.63 -4.40
CA VAL A 471 -31.53 -5.12 -3.90
C VAL A 471 -31.59 -3.61 -3.66
N SER A 472 -32.20 -2.83 -4.57
CA SER A 472 -32.35 -1.39 -4.40
C SER A 472 -33.17 -1.04 -3.15
N LYS A 473 -34.26 -1.77 -2.88
CA LYS A 473 -35.13 -1.55 -1.71
C LYS A 473 -34.47 -1.97 -0.40
N ILE A 474 -33.79 -3.13 -0.36
CA ILE A 474 -32.95 -3.51 0.79
C ILE A 474 -31.84 -2.48 1.03
N GLY A 475 -31.26 -1.92 -0.03
CA GLY A 475 -30.20 -0.92 0.06
C GLY A 475 -30.58 0.38 0.78
N LEU A 476 -31.88 0.68 0.91
CA LEU A 476 -32.35 1.84 1.69
C LEU A 476 -31.97 1.71 3.17
N CYS A 477 -31.92 0.49 3.69
CA CYS A 477 -31.59 0.20 5.10
C CYS A 477 -30.12 0.48 5.42
N PHE A 478 -29.27 0.39 4.40
CA PHE A 478 -27.82 0.61 4.44
C PHE A 478 -27.43 2.02 4.03
N SER A 479 -28.39 2.87 3.66
CA SER A 479 -28.09 4.26 3.31
C SER A 479 -27.78 5.06 4.59
N PRO A 480 -26.68 5.85 4.61
CA PRO A 480 -26.38 6.76 5.71
C PRO A 480 -27.58 7.66 6.01
N SER A 481 -27.97 7.74 7.28
CA SER A 481 -29.14 8.52 7.69
C SER A 481 -29.02 8.98 9.14
N LEU A 482 -29.48 10.19 9.41
CA LEU A 482 -29.65 10.69 10.77
C LEU A 482 -30.99 10.19 11.33
N SER A 483 -30.96 9.54 12.49
CA SER A 483 -32.20 9.25 13.22
C SER A 483 -32.72 10.56 13.83
N THR A 484 -33.91 10.99 13.42
CA THR A 484 -34.48 12.27 13.85
C THR A 484 -35.57 12.08 14.90
N LEU A 485 -36.69 11.49 14.51
CA LEU A 485 -37.86 11.32 15.36
C LEU A 485 -38.46 9.92 15.14
N THR A 486 -38.95 9.30 16.22
CA THR A 486 -39.78 8.08 16.13
C THR A 486 -41.24 8.52 16.08
N MET A 487 -42.01 7.97 15.13
CA MET A 487 -43.42 8.29 14.95
C MET A 487 -44.29 7.06 15.21
N GLU A 488 -45.45 7.28 15.82
CA GLU A 488 -46.48 6.23 15.93
C GLU A 488 -47.30 6.18 14.64
N GLU A 489 -47.13 5.11 13.85
CA GLU A 489 -47.73 4.98 12.51
C GLU A 489 -49.25 5.23 12.51
N HIS A 490 -49.97 4.63 13.46
CA HIS A 490 -51.43 4.73 13.51
C HIS A 490 -51.97 6.08 14.00
N GLN A 491 -51.13 6.93 14.61
CA GLN A 491 -51.57 8.21 15.16
C GLN A 491 -51.03 9.40 14.35
N GLU A 492 -49.83 9.27 13.81
CA GLU A 492 -49.06 10.40 13.25
C GLU A 492 -48.81 10.27 11.74
N VAL A 493 -49.09 9.12 11.12
CA VAL A 493 -48.91 8.88 9.69
C VAL A 493 -50.26 8.69 9.01
N ARG A 494 -50.47 9.42 7.91
CA ARG A 494 -51.64 9.24 7.04
C ARG A 494 -51.17 8.72 5.69
N PHE A 495 -51.60 7.53 5.33
CA PHE A 495 -51.41 6.99 3.99
C PHE A 495 -52.43 7.61 3.03
N GLU A 496 -51.95 8.11 1.89
CA GLU A 496 -52.76 8.67 0.82
C GLU A 496 -52.50 7.87 -0.46
N GLU A 497 -53.53 7.71 -1.30
CA GLU A 497 -53.37 7.06 -2.60
C GLU A 497 -52.55 7.93 -3.55
N ASP A 498 -51.76 7.26 -4.40
CA ASP A 498 -50.99 7.94 -5.44
C ASP A 498 -51.88 8.70 -6.42
N VAL A 499 -51.46 9.91 -6.80
CA VAL A 499 -52.11 10.67 -7.85
C VAL A 499 -51.73 10.07 -9.20
N ARG A 500 -52.69 9.43 -9.86
CA ARG A 500 -52.52 8.81 -11.18
C ARG A 500 -53.34 9.54 -12.24
N ARG A 501 -52.73 9.83 -13.39
CA ARG A 501 -53.41 10.41 -14.56
C ARG A 501 -52.84 9.81 -15.85
N ASN A 502 -53.71 9.41 -16.78
CA ASN A 502 -53.32 8.82 -18.07
C ASN A 502 -52.36 7.62 -17.94
N GLY A 503 -52.52 6.79 -16.89
CA GLY A 503 -51.66 5.63 -16.64
C GLY A 503 -50.29 5.94 -16.02
N LEU A 504 -49.96 7.21 -15.76
CA LEU A 504 -48.72 7.63 -15.11
C LEU A 504 -48.98 7.98 -13.64
N CYS A 505 -48.04 7.62 -12.76
CA CYS A 505 -48.04 8.02 -11.35
C CYS A 505 -47.25 9.34 -11.19
N PHE A 506 -47.84 10.33 -10.51
CA PHE A 506 -47.26 11.67 -10.32
C PHE A 506 -46.70 11.89 -8.92
N THR A 507 -46.98 11.00 -7.98
CA THR A 507 -46.57 11.11 -6.56
C THR A 507 -45.65 10.00 -6.12
N ASP A 508 -45.12 9.20 -7.06
CA ASP A 508 -44.19 8.12 -6.75
C ASP A 508 -42.97 8.65 -5.99
N GLY A 509 -42.77 8.13 -4.77
CA GLY A 509 -41.69 8.52 -3.87
C GLY A 509 -41.86 9.86 -3.14
N ILE A 510 -43.06 10.47 -3.13
CA ILE A 510 -43.31 11.76 -2.48
C ILE A 510 -44.27 11.61 -1.29
N GLY A 511 -43.98 12.31 -0.19
CA GLY A 511 -44.84 12.41 0.98
C GLY A 511 -44.95 13.86 1.50
N LYS A 512 -45.94 14.12 2.35
CA LYS A 512 -46.15 15.43 3.00
C LYS A 512 -45.74 15.37 4.46
N ILE A 513 -45.04 16.41 4.93
CA ILE A 513 -44.69 16.61 6.35
C ILE A 513 -45.45 17.83 6.90
N SER A 514 -46.00 17.73 8.11
CA SER A 514 -46.64 18.87 8.75
C SER A 514 -45.60 19.93 9.14
N ARG A 515 -45.98 21.22 9.14
CA ARG A 515 -45.06 22.30 9.53
C ARG A 515 -44.47 22.10 10.92
N ARG A 516 -45.26 21.58 11.87
CA ARG A 516 -44.81 21.30 13.24
C ARG A 516 -43.78 20.17 13.27
N LEU A 517 -43.98 19.11 12.49
CA LEU A 517 -43.03 18.01 12.41
C LEU A 517 -41.73 18.44 11.71
N ALA A 518 -41.83 19.22 10.63
CA ALA A 518 -40.66 19.79 9.97
C ALA A 518 -39.81 20.67 10.91
N ALA A 519 -40.44 21.50 11.74
CA ALA A 519 -39.73 22.30 12.74
C ALA A 519 -38.98 21.45 13.77
N LYS A 520 -39.59 20.34 14.23
CA LYS A 520 -38.90 19.39 15.12
C LYS A 520 -37.70 18.72 14.45
N VAL A 521 -37.84 18.31 13.18
CA VAL A 521 -36.74 17.71 12.40
C VAL A 521 -35.58 18.71 12.24
N ILE A 522 -35.86 19.97 11.91
CA ILE A 522 -34.84 21.02 11.81
C ILE A 522 -34.07 21.17 13.13
N PHE A 523 -34.78 21.19 14.26
CA PHE A 523 -34.14 21.31 15.57
C PHE A 523 -33.15 20.17 15.87
N VAL A 524 -33.50 18.93 15.49
CA VAL A 524 -32.63 17.75 15.72
C VAL A 524 -31.46 17.68 14.73
N CYS A 525 -31.62 18.17 13.50
CA CYS A 525 -30.55 18.10 12.49
C CYS A 525 -29.48 19.19 12.63
N PHE A 526 -29.79 20.33 13.26
CA PHE A 526 -28.92 21.52 13.28
C PHE A 526 -28.39 21.91 14.67
N ILE A 527 -28.60 21.05 15.67
CA ILE A 527 -28.01 21.13 17.03
C ILE A 527 -27.23 19.83 17.25
#